data_AF-A0A1H0DBN6-F1
#
_entry.id   AF-A0A1H0DBN6-F1
#
_cell.length_a   1.000
_cell.length_b   1.000
_cell.length_c   1.000
_cell.angle_alpha   90.00
_cell.angle_beta   90.00
_cell.angle_gamma   90.00
#
_symmetry.space_group_name_H-M   'P 1'
#
loop_
_entity.id
_entity.type
_entity.pdbx_description
1 polymer ?
#
loop_
_entity_poly.entity_id
_entity_poly.type
_entity_poly.pdbx_seq_one_letter_code
_entity_poly.pdbx_strand_id
1 'polypeptide(L)' 'MISNEQRAHDIAIALLQANGKDRKPIEAYHEYINTLLPILKEIDKDFPNGIKEHI' A
#
# COMPACT_ATOMS: atom_id res chain seq x y z
N MET A 1 -10.68 -11.99 -6.41
CA MET A 1 -10.07 -11.60 -5.12
C MET A 1 -8.94 -10.64 -5.45
N ILE A 2 -8.97 -9.43 -4.91
CA ILE A 2 -7.86 -8.48 -5.08
C ILE A 2 -6.64 -9.03 -4.32
N SER A 3 -5.45 -9.01 -4.93
CA SER A 3 -4.24 -9.51 -4.28
C SER A 3 -3.81 -8.59 -3.13
N ASN A 4 -3.00 -9.10 -2.21
CA ASN A 4 -2.48 -8.30 -1.10
C ASN A 4 -1.58 -7.16 -1.60
N GLU A 5 -0.83 -7.37 -2.67
CA GLU A 5 -0.01 -6.35 -3.32
C GLU A 5 -0.86 -5.22 -3.88
N GLN A 6 -1.97 -5.56 -4.55
CA GLN A 6 -2.87 -4.54 -5.10
C GLN A 6 -3.54 -3.73 -3.97
N ARG A 7 -3.98 -4.38 -2.88
CA ARG A 7 -4.51 -3.66 -1.71
C ARG A 7 -3.47 -2.75 -1.08
N ALA A 8 -2.26 -3.27 -0.86
CA ALA A 8 -1.18 -2.50 -0.28
C ALA A 8 -0.82 -1.28 -1.14
N HIS A 9 -0.81 -1.45 -2.47
CA HIS A 9 -0.62 -0.37 -3.43
C HIS A 9 -1.70 0.70 -3.29
N ASP A 10 -2.97 0.32 -3.33
CA ASP A 10 -4.10 1.26 -3.26
C ASP A 10 -4.07 2.07 -1.95
N ILE A 11 -3.78 1.41 -0.82
CA ILE A 11 -3.63 2.08 0.48
C ILE A 11 -2.43 3.04 0.47
N ALA A 12 -1.28 2.60 -0.02
CA ALA A 12 -0.07 3.42 -0.05
C ALA A 12 -0.28 4.70 -0.89
N ILE A 13 -0.92 4.58 -2.06
CA ILE A 13 -1.26 5.73 -2.91
C ILE A 13 -2.21 6.68 -2.21
N ALA A 14 -3.26 6.18 -1.55
CA ALA A 14 -4.19 7.02 -0.81
C ALA A 14 -3.49 7.82 0.31
N LEU A 15 -2.57 7.19 1.05
CA LEU A 15 -1.79 7.83 2.11
C LEU A 15 -0.82 8.89 1.57
N LEU A 16 -0.17 8.62 0.43
CA LEU A 16 0.70 9.60 -0.23
C LEU A 16 -0.07 10.80 -0.75
N GLN A 17 -1.23 10.58 -1.38
CA GLN A 17 -2.07 11.65 -1.90
C GLN A 17 -2.60 12.57 -0.79
N ALA A 18 -2.92 12.00 0.38
CA ALA A 18 -3.37 12.77 1.54
C ALA A 18 -2.30 13.74 2.08
N ASN A 19 -1.01 13.39 1.94
CA ASN A 19 0.11 14.12 2.56
C ASN A 19 1.09 14.76 1.56
N GLY A 20 0.84 14.64 0.26
CA GLY A 20 1.85 14.78 -0.79
C GLY A 20 1.98 16.12 -1.49
N LYS A 21 1.54 17.25 -0.91
CA LYS A 21 1.74 18.55 -1.57
C LYS A 21 3.25 18.87 -1.69
N ASP A 22 3.65 19.23 -2.91
CA ASP A 22 4.97 19.78 -3.27
C ASP A 22 6.19 18.83 -3.18
N ARG A 23 5.98 17.51 -3.19
CA ARG A 23 7.09 16.54 -3.21
C ARG A 23 7.72 16.39 -4.59
N LYS A 24 9.05 16.23 -4.64
CA LYS A 24 9.73 15.85 -5.88
C LYS A 24 9.40 14.40 -6.24
N PRO A 25 9.39 14.03 -7.53
CA PRO A 25 9.05 12.68 -7.96
C PRO A 25 9.85 11.56 -7.28
N ILE A 26 11.15 11.76 -7.06
CA ILE A 26 12.01 10.75 -6.42
C ILE A 26 11.72 10.59 -4.92
N GLU A 27 11.39 11.69 -4.24
CA GLU A 27 11.02 11.68 -2.83
C GLU A 27 9.67 10.98 -2.65
N ALA A 28 8.69 11.28 -3.52
CA ALA A 28 7.41 10.59 -3.56
C ALA A 28 7.57 9.08 -3.82
N TYR A 29 8.48 8.67 -4.71
CA TYR A 29 8.77 7.25 -4.95
C TYR A 29 9.38 6.56 -3.72
N HIS A 30 10.36 7.18 -3.05
CA HIS A 30 10.94 6.61 -1.83
C HIS A 30 9.89 6.48 -0.73
N GLU A 31 9.07 7.50 -0.53
CA GLU A 31 8.00 7.45 0.46
C GLU A 31 6.93 6.42 0.11
N TYR A 32 6.64 6.24 -1.19
CA TYR A 32 5.77 5.19 -1.68
C TYR A 32 6.26 3.81 -1.28
N ILE A 33 7.52 3.47 -1.57
CA ILE A 33 8.10 2.17 -1.23
C ILE A 33 8.13 1.97 0.30
N ASN A 34 8.52 3.01 1.04
CA ASN A 34 8.56 2.97 2.50
C ASN A 34 7.18 2.81 3.14
N THR A 35 6.11 3.21 2.45
CA THR A 35 4.72 3.03 2.90
C THR A 35 4.17 1.67 2.47
N LEU A 36 4.44 1.26 1.23
CA LEU A 36 3.94 0.02 0.62
C LEU A 36 4.44 -1.22 1.37
N LEU A 37 5.76 -1.34 1.56
CA LEU A 37 6.36 -2.58 2.07
C LEU A 37 5.89 -2.96 3.47
N PRO A 38 5.77 -2.03 4.44
CA PRO A 38 5.19 -2.35 5.74
C PRO A 38 3.72 -2.78 5.66
N ILE A 39 2.91 -2.12 4.82
CA ILE A 39 1.49 -2.46 4.65
C ILE A 39 1.36 -3.88 4.10
N LEU A 40 2.09 -4.19 3.02
CA LEU A 40 2.06 -5.52 2.42
C LEU A 40 2.47 -6.59 3.44
N LYS A 41 3.54 -6.34 4.20
CA LYS A 41 4.01 -7.27 5.24
C LYS A 41 2.94 -7.57 6.30
N GLU A 42 2.21 -6.56 6.78
CA GLU A 42 1.15 -6.77 7.77
C GLU A 42 -0.07 -7.49 7.15
N ILE A 43 -0.46 -7.14 5.92
CA ILE A 43 -1.56 -7.84 5.22
C ILE A 43 -1.19 -9.30 4.97
N ASP A 44 0.02 -9.62 4.51
CA ASP A 44 0.46 -10.99 4.26
C ASP A 44 0.54 -11.82 5.54
N LYS A 45 0.88 -11.20 6.66
CA LYS A 45 0.90 -11.84 7.98
C LYS A 45 -0.51 -12.22 8.44
N ASP A 46 -1.47 -11.31 8.31
CA ASP A 46 -2.84 -11.51 8.80
C ASP A 46 -3.71 -12.28 7.79
N PHE A 47 -3.40 -12.17 6.50
CA PHE A 47 -4.17 -12.73 5.38
C PHE A 47 -3.25 -13.36 4.31
N PRO A 48 -2.49 -14.43 4.64
CA PRO A 48 -1.51 -15.02 3.73
C PRO A 48 -2.11 -15.62 2.45
N ASN A 49 -3.42 -15.89 2.43
CA ASN A 49 -4.14 -16.41 1.27
C ASN A 49 -5.08 -15.35 0.63
N GLY A 50 -4.85 -14.08 0.94
CA GLY A 50 -5.70 -12.98 0.52
C GLY A 50 -6.92 -12.76 1.42
N ILE A 51 -7.48 -11.56 1.32
CA ILE A 51 -8.70 -11.18 2.03
C ILE A 51 -9.90 -11.64 1.19
N LYS A 52 -10.66 -12.60 1.73
CA LYS A 52 -11.97 -12.97 1.20
C LYS A 52 -12.95 -11.82 1.47
N GLU A 53 -13.19 -10.99 0.45
CA GLU A 53 -14.33 -10.08 0.47
C GLU A 53 -15.62 -10.90 0.55
N HIS A 54 -16.56 -10.47 1.40
CA HIS A 54 -17.78 -11.20 1.76
C HIS A 54 -18.35 -12.05 0.62
N ILE A 55 -18.28 -13.37 0.80
CA ILE A 55 -19.12 -14.37 0.11
C ILE A 55 -20.21 -14.78 1.09
#